data_AF-A0AAN1WH88-F1
#
_entry.id   AF-A0AAN1WH88-F1
#
_cell.length_a   1.000
_cell.length_b   1.000
_cell.length_c   1.000
_cell.angle_alpha   90.00
_cell.angle_beta   90.00
_cell.angle_gamma   90.00
#
_symmetry.space_group_name_H-M   'P 1'
#
loop_
_entity.id
_entity.type
_entity.pdbx_description
1 polymer ?
#
loop_
_entity_poly.entity_id
_entity_poly.type
_entity_poly.pdbx_seq_one_letter_code
_entity_poly.pdbx_strand_id
1 'polypeptide(L)'
;MIKKYYLQYGFKPLGAFWSSIILAGLTACGGGGGSPAQPTIIASSTASLSASSSNSSVDSNASSVSSTAAANVSLQGMVTYDLVKPTANNNGQIYLDYANAQIAPARGVTVELLDSLNNAIASTSTDNNGEYAFVVAPNRAVKVRVKAQLDASNYSIAVKDNTQNNALYVLDGSLAGSGSAAEQTRNLHANLGWNIVSQAYSSERQSAPFAILDSLYDSLNMVLAADVTVNLPPLDVFWSVNNVAVNGSFSEGNIGSSLYSTGASAIYILGHANNDTDEFDNTVVQHEFGHYIEDKLSRSESIGGVHYLGAPVDMRVAFGEGFGNAFAAMSSGEPLYLDTSGAGQQSGFGFNIETNRFGGGYYSEGAIHSLLYDLFDSGNESGDNISLGFTPILAALRHDDYITFDGYTSIYAFSSVLKSIVPENESQINELLMDQNIVGTGMYGEGETATGTVSFSLPIYQRLALGETIEACSNNNLQEYNGLEVRRYVLLEVPSTGTYTISAQRKSGIQPSDPDFQMHREGTWAGASEGPSANIENWTKRLEQGVYALNVYDAFNTDEDDSTGGLVCFNVTLN
;
A
#
# COMPACT_ATOMS: atom_id res chain seq x y z
N MET A 1 37.03 -8.24 54.92
CA MET A 1 38.39 -7.68 55.15
C MET A 1 39.43 -8.58 54.49
N ILE A 2 40.19 -8.05 53.50
CA ILE A 2 41.66 -8.16 53.31
C ILE A 2 42.24 -9.61 53.26
N LYS A 3 42.91 -10.17 52.24
CA LYS A 3 43.89 -9.66 51.24
C LYS A 3 44.23 -10.77 50.21
N LYS A 4 44.37 -10.34 48.93
CA LYS A 4 45.45 -10.59 47.92
C LYS A 4 46.06 -11.98 47.64
N TYR A 5 46.43 -12.14 46.34
CA TYR A 5 47.65 -12.73 45.73
C TYR A 5 47.30 -13.78 44.64
N TYR A 6 47.82 -13.88 43.40
CA TYR A 6 48.98 -13.40 42.58
C TYR A 6 48.48 -13.31 41.09
N LEU A 7 48.84 -12.35 40.21
CA LEU A 7 50.03 -12.29 39.31
C LEU A 7 50.15 -13.55 38.40
N GLN A 8 50.29 -13.56 37.06
CA GLN A 8 50.94 -12.68 36.09
C GLN A 8 50.53 -13.03 34.62
N TYR A 9 50.44 -11.99 33.79
CA TYR A 9 50.82 -11.81 32.37
C TYR A 9 50.46 -12.80 31.25
N GLY A 10 49.84 -12.25 30.19
CA GLY A 10 49.94 -12.77 28.81
C GLY A 10 49.04 -12.03 27.82
N PHE A 11 49.65 -11.19 26.96
CA PHE A 11 49.05 -10.37 25.89
C PHE A 11 48.15 -11.12 24.88
N LYS A 12 47.02 -10.50 24.47
CA LYS A 12 46.45 -10.38 23.09
C LYS A 12 45.03 -9.72 23.13
N PRO A 13 44.40 -9.35 21.99
CA PRO A 13 44.32 -8.02 21.39
C PRO A 13 42.95 -7.33 21.60
N LEU A 14 42.79 -6.13 21.05
CA LEU A 14 41.53 -5.36 21.01
C LEU A 14 40.35 -6.23 20.54
N GLY A 15 39.38 -6.43 21.44
CA GLY A 15 38.07 -6.99 21.11
C GLY A 15 37.21 -5.91 20.45
N ALA A 16 36.75 -6.21 19.23
CA ALA A 16 35.67 -5.50 18.58
C ALA A 16 34.43 -5.55 19.49
N PHE A 17 33.92 -4.37 19.86
CA PHE A 17 32.57 -4.24 20.40
C PHE A 17 31.60 -4.61 19.29
N TRP A 18 30.96 -5.77 19.43
CA TRP A 18 29.72 -6.05 18.72
C TRP A 18 28.64 -5.16 19.37
N SER A 19 28.39 -4.00 18.76
CA SER A 19 27.15 -3.28 18.99
C SER A 19 26.06 -4.10 18.30
N SER A 20 25.18 -4.70 19.09
CA SER A 20 23.93 -5.27 18.61
C SER A 20 23.15 -4.15 17.92
N ILE A 21 23.16 -4.17 16.59
CA ILE A 21 22.24 -3.37 15.78
C ILE A 21 20.86 -3.99 16.05
N ILE A 22 19.99 -3.24 16.71
CA ILE A 22 18.57 -3.54 16.75
C ILE A 22 18.10 -3.29 15.31
N LEU A 23 17.94 -4.37 14.53
CA LEU A 23 17.19 -4.33 13.28
C LEU A 23 15.74 -3.99 13.65
N ALA A 24 15.31 -2.78 13.33
CA ALA A 24 13.90 -2.42 13.39
C ALA A 24 13.23 -3.06 12.17
N GLY A 25 12.45 -4.11 12.40
CA GLY A 25 11.65 -4.76 11.37
C GLY A 25 10.50 -3.86 10.94
N LEU A 26 10.34 -3.63 9.63
CA LEU A 26 9.03 -3.30 9.10
C LEU A 26 8.21 -4.60 9.18
N THR A 27 7.39 -4.72 10.23
CA THR A 27 6.38 -5.77 10.31
C THR A 27 5.02 -5.31 9.78
N ALA A 28 4.90 -4.04 9.38
CA ALA A 28 3.64 -3.38 9.02
C ALA A 28 3.34 -3.29 7.52
N CYS A 29 4.32 -3.52 6.65
CA CYS A 29 4.12 -3.57 5.20
C CYS A 29 4.86 -4.81 4.69
N GLY A 30 4.11 -5.84 4.32
CA GLY A 30 4.64 -7.03 3.66
C GLY A 30 4.18 -7.02 2.21
N GLY A 31 5.08 -6.63 1.29
CA GLY A 31 4.72 -6.39 -0.10
C GLY A 31 4.05 -7.61 -0.77
N GLY A 32 2.85 -7.39 -1.30
CA GLY A 32 2.00 -8.40 -1.91
C GLY A 32 2.43 -8.83 -3.31
N GLY A 33 3.45 -9.68 -3.42
CA GLY A 33 3.78 -10.41 -4.64
C GLY A 33 3.08 -11.78 -4.67
N GLY A 34 1.82 -11.85 -5.10
CA GLY A 34 1.03 -13.10 -5.08
C GLY A 34 0.26 -13.41 -6.37
N SER A 35 0.70 -14.45 -7.09
CA SER A 35 0.00 -15.09 -8.21
C SER A 35 -1.41 -15.61 -7.84
N PRO A 36 -2.34 -15.77 -8.81
CA PRO A 36 -3.76 -15.96 -8.53
C PRO A 36 -4.09 -17.33 -7.93
N ALA A 37 -4.75 -17.33 -6.77
CA ALA A 37 -5.41 -18.52 -6.24
C ALA A 37 -6.65 -18.87 -7.08
N GLN A 38 -6.74 -20.13 -7.52
CA GLN A 38 -7.88 -20.68 -8.27
C GLN A 38 -9.21 -20.62 -7.48
N PRO A 39 -10.34 -20.32 -8.15
CA PRO A 39 -11.66 -20.36 -7.52
C PRO A 39 -12.14 -21.81 -7.35
N THR A 40 -12.35 -22.24 -6.10
CA THR A 40 -13.07 -23.49 -5.83
C THR A 40 -14.55 -23.18 -5.66
N ILE A 41 -15.35 -23.58 -6.66
CA ILE A 41 -16.82 -23.50 -6.64
C ILE A 41 -17.38 -24.58 -5.70
N ILE A 42 -18.17 -24.17 -4.71
CA ILE A 42 -19.22 -25.03 -4.12
C ILE A 42 -20.51 -24.21 -3.98
N ALA A 43 -21.52 -24.56 -4.78
CA ALA A 43 -22.92 -24.19 -4.57
C ALA A 43 -23.51 -25.08 -3.46
N SER A 44 -24.49 -24.69 -2.63
CA SER A 44 -25.89 -24.49 -3.06
C SER A 44 -26.76 -23.95 -1.92
N SER A 45 -27.61 -22.96 -2.23
CA SER A 45 -29.01 -22.67 -1.82
C SER A 45 -29.43 -22.78 -0.34
N THR A 46 -30.21 -21.84 0.23
CA THR A 46 -31.59 -21.54 -0.21
C THR A 46 -32.01 -20.07 -0.06
N ALA A 47 -32.54 -19.51 -1.14
CA ALA A 47 -33.29 -18.26 -1.16
C ALA A 47 -34.68 -18.41 -0.52
N SER A 48 -35.20 -17.32 0.03
CA SER A 48 -36.66 -17.11 0.14
C SER A 48 -37.03 -15.79 -0.50
N LEU A 49 -37.58 -15.87 -1.71
CA LEU A 49 -38.35 -14.82 -2.37
C LEU A 49 -39.79 -14.94 -1.88
N SER A 50 -40.37 -13.86 -1.38
CA SER A 50 -41.83 -13.76 -1.25
C SER A 50 -42.34 -12.72 -2.26
N ALA A 51 -43.00 -13.24 -3.28
CA ALA A 51 -43.80 -12.47 -4.22
C ALA A 51 -45.14 -12.10 -3.56
N SER A 52 -45.70 -10.94 -3.89
CA SER A 52 -47.15 -10.77 -3.79
C SER A 52 -47.72 -10.05 -5.00
N SER A 53 -48.87 -10.57 -5.39
CA SER A 53 -49.63 -10.39 -6.61
C SER A 53 -50.29 -9.03 -6.73
N SER A 54 -50.22 -8.46 -7.94
CA SER A 54 -51.13 -7.42 -8.40
C SER A 54 -52.56 -7.95 -8.45
N ASN A 55 -53.50 -7.24 -7.82
CA ASN A 55 -54.89 -7.30 -8.23
C ASN A 55 -55.48 -5.89 -8.26
N SER A 56 -56.01 -5.55 -9.43
CA SER A 56 -56.62 -4.28 -9.76
C SER A 56 -58.00 -4.16 -9.12
N SER A 57 -58.33 -3.00 -8.56
CA SER A 57 -59.69 -2.47 -8.63
C SER A 57 -59.64 -0.95 -8.59
N VAL A 58 -60.25 -0.36 -9.61
CA VAL A 58 -60.52 1.07 -9.75
C VAL A 58 -61.75 1.35 -8.89
N ASP A 59 -61.67 2.33 -7.98
CA ASP A 59 -62.85 3.05 -7.58
C ASP A 59 -62.56 4.55 -7.50
N SER A 60 -63.30 5.29 -8.31
CA SER A 60 -63.23 6.72 -8.47
C SER A 60 -64.18 7.37 -7.47
N ASN A 61 -63.65 8.08 -6.49
CA ASN A 61 -64.45 9.10 -5.81
C ASN A 61 -63.60 10.31 -5.46
N ALA A 62 -63.75 11.35 -6.28
CA ALA A 62 -63.22 12.68 -6.01
C ALA A 62 -64.02 13.28 -4.86
N SER A 63 -63.41 13.30 -3.67
CA SER A 63 -63.80 14.20 -2.59
C SER A 63 -62.64 15.14 -2.35
N SER A 64 -62.88 16.43 -2.61
CA SER A 64 -61.97 17.53 -2.34
C SER A 64 -61.74 17.64 -0.84
N VAL A 65 -60.78 16.88 -0.33
CA VAL A 65 -60.16 17.12 0.98
C VAL A 65 -59.13 18.21 0.76
N SER A 66 -59.31 19.32 1.47
CA SER A 66 -58.29 20.35 1.63
C SER A 66 -57.06 19.70 2.27
N SER A 67 -56.15 19.15 1.45
CA SER A 67 -54.85 18.69 1.90
C SER A 67 -54.05 19.94 2.24
N THR A 68 -53.99 20.29 3.53
CA THR A 68 -52.77 20.90 4.05
C THR A 68 -51.64 19.97 3.60
N ALA A 69 -50.82 20.39 2.63
CA ALA A 69 -49.61 19.67 2.27
C ALA A 69 -48.89 19.39 3.59
N ALA A 70 -48.79 18.12 3.97
CA ALA A 70 -48.12 17.77 5.21
C ALA A 70 -46.70 18.33 5.09
N ALA A 71 -46.36 19.29 5.94
CA ALA A 71 -45.04 19.89 5.91
C ALA A 71 -44.02 18.76 6.06
N ASN A 72 -43.13 18.61 5.07
CA ASN A 72 -42.05 17.64 5.19
C ASN A 72 -41.19 17.99 6.41
N VAL A 73 -40.64 16.95 7.03
CA VAL A 73 -39.71 17.06 8.15
C VAL A 73 -38.29 17.09 7.60
N SER A 74 -37.51 18.10 8.01
CA SER A 74 -36.06 18.08 7.86
C SER A 74 -35.46 17.17 8.94
N LEU A 75 -34.93 16.01 8.55
CA LEU A 75 -34.22 15.11 9.44
C LEU A 75 -32.73 15.29 9.21
N GLN A 76 -32.01 15.74 10.21
CA GLN A 76 -30.58 16.04 10.12
C GLN A 76 -29.82 15.46 11.31
N GLY A 77 -28.50 15.45 11.24
CA GLY A 77 -27.67 15.06 12.37
C GLY A 77 -26.19 15.12 12.04
N MET A 78 -25.39 14.75 13.03
CA MET A 78 -23.94 14.63 12.91
C MET A 78 -23.53 13.18 13.17
N VAL A 79 -22.62 12.67 12.35
CA VAL A 79 -21.95 11.39 12.55
C VAL A 79 -20.54 11.64 13.07
N THR A 80 -20.21 11.03 14.20
CA THR A 80 -18.90 11.15 14.84
C THR A 80 -18.34 9.78 15.21
N TYR A 81 -17.05 9.71 15.46
CA TYR A 81 -16.39 8.52 15.98
C TYR A 81 -15.31 8.92 17.00
N ASP A 82 -14.97 7.98 17.90
CA ASP A 82 -13.81 8.13 18.76
C ASP A 82 -12.52 7.84 17.97
N LEU A 83 -11.64 8.84 17.89
CA LEU A 83 -10.32 8.78 17.30
C LEU A 83 -9.26 8.68 18.40
N VAL A 84 -8.35 7.73 18.26
CA VAL A 84 -7.11 7.66 19.03
C VAL A 84 -5.97 7.89 18.05
N LYS A 85 -5.01 8.75 18.40
CA LYS A 85 -3.85 9.00 17.54
C LYS A 85 -2.65 8.17 18.00
N PRO A 86 -1.87 7.58 17.09
CA PRO A 86 -0.54 7.11 17.43
C PRO A 86 0.33 8.30 17.83
N THR A 87 1.22 8.09 18.79
CA THR A 87 2.08 9.15 19.33
C THR A 87 3.42 8.55 19.77
N ALA A 88 4.49 9.35 19.65
CA ALA A 88 5.79 9.06 20.22
C ALA A 88 5.98 9.83 21.54
N ASN A 89 6.36 9.15 22.63
CA ASN A 89 6.78 9.86 23.85
C ASN A 89 8.26 10.33 23.76
N ASN A 90 8.71 11.10 24.75
CA ASN A 90 10.07 11.65 24.80
C ASN A 90 11.19 10.58 24.80
N ASN A 91 10.87 9.31 25.07
CA ASN A 91 11.83 8.20 25.02
C ASN A 91 11.80 7.46 23.67
N GLY A 92 11.03 7.94 22.70
CA GLY A 92 10.86 7.33 21.38
C GLY A 92 9.95 6.11 21.36
N GLN A 93 9.22 5.81 22.44
CA GLN A 93 8.22 4.74 22.46
C GLN A 93 6.98 5.22 21.70
N ILE A 94 6.57 4.41 20.73
CA ILE A 94 5.35 4.62 19.94
C ILE A 94 4.20 3.88 20.63
N TYR A 95 3.03 4.51 20.71
CA TYR A 95 1.84 3.98 21.38
C TYR A 95 0.56 4.69 20.92
N LEU A 96 -0.60 4.04 21.14
CA LEU A 96 -1.90 4.70 21.03
C LEU A 96 -2.27 5.44 22.32
N ASP A 97 -2.53 6.75 22.21
CA ASP A 97 -2.85 7.59 23.36
C ASP A 97 -4.33 7.54 23.75
N TYR A 98 -4.74 6.39 24.30
CA TYR A 98 -6.11 6.16 24.77
C TYR A 98 -6.58 7.15 25.85
N ALA A 99 -5.66 7.82 26.55
CA ALA A 99 -6.01 8.81 27.57
C ALA A 99 -6.49 10.13 26.96
N ASN A 100 -6.14 10.39 25.69
CA ASN A 100 -6.49 11.61 24.95
C ASN A 100 -7.32 11.29 23.70
N ALA A 101 -8.18 10.28 23.76
CA ALA A 101 -9.14 9.99 22.69
C ALA A 101 -10.00 11.23 22.37
N GLN A 102 -10.20 11.49 21.08
CA GLN A 102 -10.89 12.66 20.55
C GLN A 102 -12.18 12.23 19.85
N ILE A 103 -13.20 13.09 19.87
CA ILE A 103 -14.37 12.89 19.02
C ILE A 103 -14.10 13.60 17.70
N ALA A 104 -14.07 12.84 16.60
CA ALA A 104 -13.87 13.33 15.25
C ALA A 104 -15.14 13.17 14.39
N PRO A 105 -15.37 14.04 13.39
CA PRO A 105 -16.47 13.89 12.45
C PRO A 105 -16.17 12.75 11.46
N ALA A 106 -17.15 11.91 11.13
CA ALA A 106 -17.00 10.96 10.02
C ALA A 106 -17.24 11.69 8.69
N ARG A 107 -16.17 12.00 7.94
CA ARG A 107 -16.22 12.85 6.73
C ARG A 107 -16.53 12.04 5.48
N GLY A 108 -17.41 12.56 4.61
CA GLY A 108 -17.71 11.98 3.29
C GLY A 108 -18.44 10.62 3.29
N VAL A 109 -18.81 10.07 4.45
CA VAL A 109 -19.38 8.73 4.55
C VAL A 109 -20.82 8.67 4.07
N THR A 110 -21.20 7.56 3.46
CA THR A 110 -22.57 7.33 2.95
C THR A 110 -23.55 7.12 4.10
N VAL A 111 -24.65 7.87 4.09
CA VAL A 111 -25.76 7.78 5.05
C VAL A 111 -27.04 7.41 4.31
N GLU A 112 -27.69 6.35 4.75
CA GLU A 112 -29.00 5.91 4.26
C GLU A 112 -30.10 6.19 5.29
N LEU A 113 -31.25 6.61 4.80
CA LEU A 113 -32.49 6.60 5.57
C LEU A 113 -33.26 5.31 5.21
N LEU A 114 -33.51 4.47 6.21
CA LEU A 114 -34.19 3.20 6.06
C LEU A 114 -35.62 3.28 6.60
N ASP A 115 -36.56 2.55 5.98
CA ASP A 115 -37.89 2.34 6.54
C ASP A 115 -37.92 1.22 7.61
N SER A 116 -39.10 0.93 8.17
CA SER A 116 -39.28 -0.11 9.18
C SER A 116 -39.03 -1.54 8.69
N LEU A 117 -38.86 -1.74 7.37
CA LEU A 117 -38.53 -3.02 6.75
C LEU A 117 -37.05 -3.08 6.35
N ASN A 118 -36.24 -2.09 6.75
CA ASN A 118 -34.84 -1.89 6.37
C ASN A 118 -34.61 -1.65 4.87
N ASN A 119 -35.60 -1.16 4.12
CA ASN A 119 -35.36 -0.71 2.74
C ASN A 119 -34.81 0.72 2.76
N ALA A 120 -33.78 0.98 1.96
CA ALA A 120 -33.28 2.34 1.74
C ALA A 120 -34.31 3.17 0.97
N ILE A 121 -34.70 4.31 1.54
CA ILE A 121 -35.70 5.23 0.97
C ILE A 121 -35.11 6.58 0.60
N ALA A 122 -33.90 6.88 1.07
CA ALA A 122 -33.07 8.01 0.66
C ALA A 122 -31.61 7.71 1.01
N SER A 123 -30.67 8.37 0.31
CA SER A 123 -29.24 8.32 0.60
C SER A 123 -28.62 9.72 0.43
N THR A 124 -27.60 10.02 1.22
CA THR A 124 -26.76 11.23 1.17
C THR A 124 -25.35 10.87 1.66
N SER A 125 -24.40 11.80 1.60
CA SER A 125 -23.13 11.69 2.32
C SER A 125 -23.05 12.71 3.46
N THR A 126 -22.15 12.49 4.42
CA THR A 126 -21.77 13.53 5.38
C THR A 126 -20.86 14.58 4.74
N ASP A 127 -20.88 15.80 5.28
CA ASP A 127 -19.92 16.85 4.92
C ASP A 127 -18.62 16.78 5.75
N ASN A 128 -17.76 17.81 5.63
CA ASN A 128 -16.49 17.90 6.38
C ASN A 128 -16.68 18.04 7.90
N ASN A 129 -17.87 18.41 8.38
CA ASN A 129 -18.22 18.47 9.79
C ASN A 129 -18.96 17.20 10.26
N GLY A 130 -19.11 16.20 9.39
CA GLY A 130 -19.87 14.98 9.68
C GLY A 130 -21.39 15.19 9.64
N GLU A 131 -21.87 16.32 9.13
CA GLU A 131 -23.30 16.66 9.10
C GLU A 131 -23.99 16.03 7.89
N TYR A 132 -25.25 15.60 8.07
CA TYR A 132 -26.10 15.08 7.01
C TYR A 132 -27.55 15.56 7.18
N ALA A 133 -28.32 15.54 6.08
CA ALA A 133 -29.74 15.91 6.11
C ALA A 133 -30.59 15.14 5.08
N PHE A 134 -31.86 14.94 5.43
CA PHE A 134 -32.90 14.36 4.59
C PHE A 134 -34.19 15.17 4.68
N VAL A 135 -35.02 15.07 3.65
CA VAL A 135 -36.40 15.55 3.67
C VAL A 135 -37.32 14.33 3.69
N VAL A 136 -38.11 14.17 4.75
CA VAL A 136 -38.97 12.99 4.95
C VAL A 136 -40.42 13.39 5.23
N ALA A 137 -41.36 12.55 4.82
CA ALA A 137 -42.76 12.73 5.19
C ALA A 137 -42.92 12.66 6.73
N PRO A 138 -43.83 13.46 7.33
CA PRO A 138 -44.07 13.43 8.76
C PRO A 138 -44.69 12.09 9.21
N ASN A 139 -44.45 11.74 10.46
CA ASN A 139 -44.95 10.55 11.14
C ASN A 139 -44.58 9.21 10.47
N ARG A 140 -43.45 9.18 9.75
CA ARG A 140 -42.89 7.97 9.14
C ARG A 140 -41.89 7.32 10.10
N ALA A 141 -42.01 6.02 10.36
CA ALA A 141 -40.99 5.27 11.09
C ALA A 141 -39.76 5.08 10.19
N VAL A 142 -38.62 5.64 10.61
CA VAL A 142 -37.37 5.61 9.87
C VAL A 142 -36.18 5.39 10.80
N LYS A 143 -35.10 4.82 10.26
CA LYS A 143 -33.82 4.62 10.94
C LYS A 143 -32.72 5.20 10.06
N VAL A 144 -31.73 5.84 10.66
CA VAL A 144 -30.52 6.28 9.95
C VAL A 144 -29.49 5.15 10.02
N ARG A 145 -28.90 4.81 8.88
CA ARG A 145 -27.77 3.88 8.75
C ARG A 145 -26.60 4.64 8.15
N VAL A 146 -25.45 4.62 8.83
CA VAL A 146 -24.20 5.10 8.26
C VAL A 146 -23.42 3.90 7.77
N LYS A 147 -22.97 3.93 6.52
CA LYS A 147 -22.12 2.89 5.95
C LYS A 147 -20.66 3.32 6.10
N ALA A 148 -19.78 2.39 6.44
CA ALA A 148 -18.35 2.60 6.27
C ALA A 148 -18.03 2.53 4.76
N GLN A 149 -18.42 3.59 4.04
CA GLN A 149 -18.22 3.73 2.60
C GLN A 149 -18.10 5.20 2.19
N LEU A 150 -17.06 5.52 1.40
CA LEU A 150 -16.97 6.74 0.59
C LEU A 150 -17.44 6.39 -0.82
N ASP A 151 -18.44 7.09 -1.35
CA ASP A 151 -19.06 6.74 -2.64
C ASP A 151 -19.39 8.00 -3.45
N ALA A 152 -18.88 8.06 -4.67
CA ALA A 152 -19.18 9.10 -5.64
C ALA A 152 -19.18 8.52 -7.06
N SER A 153 -19.40 9.36 -8.08
CA SER A 153 -19.44 8.89 -9.47
C SER A 153 -18.10 8.35 -10.00
N ASN A 154 -16.98 8.75 -9.40
CA ASN A 154 -15.63 8.47 -9.87
C ASN A 154 -14.76 7.70 -8.85
N TYR A 155 -15.34 7.23 -7.74
CA TYR A 155 -14.69 6.36 -6.77
C TYR A 155 -15.72 5.62 -5.91
N SER A 156 -15.35 4.45 -5.39
CA SER A 156 -16.11 3.75 -4.35
C SER A 156 -15.12 3.03 -3.44
N ILE A 157 -15.08 3.40 -2.16
CA ILE A 157 -14.19 2.83 -1.15
C ILE A 157 -15.04 2.32 0.00
N ALA A 158 -14.89 1.04 0.37
CA ALA A 158 -15.72 0.41 1.40
C ALA A 158 -14.90 -0.40 2.39
N VAL A 159 -15.14 -0.22 3.70
CA VAL A 159 -14.50 -1.02 4.75
C VAL A 159 -15.38 -2.23 5.09
N LYS A 160 -14.81 -3.43 4.94
CA LYS A 160 -15.50 -4.72 5.06
C LYS A 160 -14.77 -5.67 6.01
N ASP A 161 -15.49 -6.63 6.57
CA ASP A 161 -14.92 -7.69 7.41
C ASP A 161 -14.61 -8.93 6.57
N ASN A 162 -13.33 -9.14 6.24
CA ASN A 162 -12.85 -10.32 5.51
C ASN A 162 -13.11 -11.64 6.25
N THR A 163 -13.32 -11.60 7.58
CA THR A 163 -13.60 -12.79 8.39
C THR A 163 -15.10 -13.07 8.55
N GLN A 164 -15.95 -12.19 8.01
CA GLN A 164 -17.41 -12.33 8.02
C GLN A 164 -18.00 -12.24 6.61
N ASN A 165 -17.49 -13.05 5.67
CA ASN A 165 -17.95 -13.09 4.28
C ASN A 165 -17.93 -11.70 3.60
N ASN A 166 -16.92 -10.89 3.90
CA ASN A 166 -16.73 -9.55 3.35
C ASN A 166 -17.91 -8.61 3.64
N ALA A 167 -18.54 -8.76 4.81
CA ALA A 167 -19.68 -7.91 5.21
C ALA A 167 -19.25 -6.46 5.40
N LEU A 168 -20.05 -5.52 4.87
CA LEU A 168 -19.85 -4.08 5.04
C LEU A 168 -20.12 -3.65 6.48
N TYR A 169 -19.22 -2.86 7.08
CA TYR A 169 -19.48 -2.24 8.38
C TYR A 169 -20.52 -1.13 8.29
N VAL A 170 -21.47 -1.12 9.22
CA VAL A 170 -22.54 -0.12 9.29
C VAL A 170 -22.80 0.30 10.74
N LEU A 171 -23.13 1.57 10.96
CA LEU A 171 -23.60 2.11 12.22
C LEU A 171 -25.10 2.45 12.10
N ASP A 172 -25.93 1.67 12.79
CA ASP A 172 -27.39 1.84 12.79
C ASP A 172 -27.85 2.69 13.99
N GLY A 173 -28.65 3.70 13.70
CA GLY A 173 -29.43 4.43 14.71
C GLY A 173 -30.64 3.63 15.19
N SER A 174 -31.45 4.22 16.06
CA SER A 174 -32.73 3.62 16.46
C SER A 174 -33.83 3.88 15.42
N LEU A 175 -34.73 2.91 15.25
CA LEU A 175 -35.97 3.12 14.49
C LEU A 175 -36.89 4.06 15.27
N ALA A 176 -37.18 5.23 14.72
CA ALA A 176 -38.01 6.24 15.37
C ALA A 176 -38.93 6.94 14.35
N GLY A 177 -40.05 7.50 14.83
CA GLY A 177 -40.90 8.34 13.99
C GLY A 177 -40.17 9.63 13.59
N SER A 178 -40.34 10.08 12.34
CA SER A 178 -39.97 11.43 11.91
C SER A 178 -40.82 12.52 12.61
N GLY A 179 -41.95 12.13 13.22
CA GLY A 179 -42.83 13.07 13.93
C GLY A 179 -43.42 14.13 13.00
N SER A 180 -43.91 15.23 13.56
CA SER A 180 -44.51 16.34 12.80
C SER A 180 -43.84 17.69 13.05
N ALA A 181 -42.73 17.71 13.79
CA ALA A 181 -41.92 18.92 13.95
C ALA A 181 -41.20 19.23 12.64
N ALA A 182 -40.99 20.52 12.34
CA ALA A 182 -40.31 20.92 11.10
C ALA A 182 -38.88 20.35 11.00
N GLU A 183 -38.21 20.22 12.14
CA GLU A 183 -36.85 19.69 12.24
C GLU A 183 -36.76 18.54 13.25
N GLN A 184 -35.90 17.57 12.94
CA GLN A 184 -35.55 16.44 13.79
C GLN A 184 -34.04 16.20 13.74
N THR A 185 -33.41 16.10 14.91
CA THR A 185 -31.99 15.76 15.00
C THR A 185 -31.81 14.27 15.31
N ARG A 186 -30.88 13.61 14.62
CA ARG A 186 -30.48 12.21 14.78
C ARG A 186 -28.95 12.11 14.73
N ASN A 187 -28.28 12.35 15.85
CA ASN A 187 -26.83 12.19 15.91
C ASN A 187 -26.47 10.71 16.10
N LEU A 188 -25.39 10.27 15.46
CA LEU A 188 -24.82 8.94 15.64
C LEU A 188 -23.35 9.07 16.04
N HIS A 189 -22.91 8.20 16.93
CA HIS A 189 -21.54 8.18 17.43
C HIS A 189 -21.02 6.74 17.46
N ALA A 190 -19.88 6.51 16.82
CA ALA A 190 -19.19 5.23 16.79
C ALA A 190 -18.17 5.18 17.94
N ASN A 191 -18.42 4.30 18.91
CA ASN A 191 -17.62 4.20 20.13
C ASN A 191 -16.30 3.44 19.90
N LEU A 192 -15.27 3.82 20.65
CA LEU A 192 -13.95 3.19 20.62
C LEU A 192 -13.92 1.74 21.11
N GLY A 193 -14.76 1.42 22.09
CA GLY A 193 -14.79 0.13 22.76
C GLY A 193 -13.63 -0.15 23.73
N TRP A 194 -12.69 0.79 23.90
CA TRP A 194 -11.63 0.74 24.90
C TRP A 194 -12.13 1.08 26.31
N ASN A 195 -11.73 0.29 27.30
CA ASN A 195 -11.99 0.58 28.71
C ASN A 195 -10.71 1.00 29.41
N ILE A 196 -10.66 2.27 29.82
CA ILE A 196 -9.49 2.89 30.45
C ILE A 196 -9.13 2.28 31.81
N VAL A 197 -10.10 1.69 32.52
CA VAL A 197 -9.88 1.07 33.83
C VAL A 197 -9.25 -0.32 33.68
N SER A 198 -9.74 -1.13 32.76
CA SER A 198 -9.15 -2.45 32.48
C SER A 198 -7.96 -2.40 31.52
N GLN A 199 -7.71 -1.25 30.89
CA GLN A 199 -6.71 -1.05 29.84
C GLN A 199 -6.81 -2.10 28.73
N ALA A 200 -8.04 -2.32 28.27
CA ALA A 200 -8.35 -3.30 27.24
C ALA A 200 -9.62 -2.93 26.47
N TYR A 201 -9.72 -3.39 25.23
CA TYR A 201 -10.99 -3.41 24.52
C TYR A 201 -11.99 -4.32 25.24
N SER A 202 -13.19 -3.80 25.52
CA SER A 202 -14.24 -4.49 26.28
C SER A 202 -15.61 -4.50 25.60
N SER A 203 -15.73 -3.79 24.47
CA SER A 203 -16.88 -3.83 23.58
C SER A 203 -16.45 -3.70 22.12
N GLU A 204 -17.40 -3.73 21.20
CA GLU A 204 -17.18 -3.53 19.78
C GLU A 204 -16.43 -2.22 19.50
N ARG A 205 -15.43 -2.27 18.62
CA ARG A 205 -14.64 -1.12 18.15
C ARG A 205 -15.35 -0.47 16.97
N GLN A 206 -16.50 0.15 17.24
CA GLN A 206 -17.34 0.74 16.20
C GLN A 206 -16.65 1.87 15.44
N SER A 207 -15.72 2.58 16.09
CA SER A 207 -14.99 3.70 15.46
C SER A 207 -13.95 3.27 14.44
N ALA A 208 -13.42 2.05 14.51
CA ALA A 208 -12.28 1.62 13.69
C ALA A 208 -12.53 1.69 12.16
N PRO A 209 -13.66 1.18 11.60
CA PRO A 209 -13.95 1.34 10.18
C PRO A 209 -14.05 2.80 9.72
N PHE A 210 -14.48 3.71 10.61
CA PHE A 210 -14.60 5.13 10.30
C PHE A 210 -13.27 5.87 10.44
N ALA A 211 -12.39 5.46 11.36
CA ALA A 211 -11.03 5.98 11.45
C ALA A 211 -10.21 5.64 10.19
N ILE A 212 -10.29 4.38 9.72
CA ILE A 212 -9.68 3.95 8.46
C ILE A 212 -10.18 4.80 7.29
N LEU A 213 -11.50 4.97 7.15
CA LEU A 213 -12.05 5.80 6.06
C LEU A 213 -11.64 7.26 6.15
N ASP A 214 -11.52 7.81 7.35
CA ASP A 214 -11.13 9.20 7.53
C ASP A 214 -9.68 9.43 7.08
N SER A 215 -8.76 8.48 7.35
CA SER A 215 -7.40 8.49 6.80
C SER A 215 -7.39 8.42 5.27
N LEU A 216 -8.23 7.56 4.69
CA LEU A 216 -8.38 7.42 3.23
C LEU A 216 -9.05 8.65 2.59
N TYR A 217 -9.92 9.35 3.32
CA TYR A 217 -10.55 10.58 2.85
C TYR A 217 -9.52 11.67 2.58
N ASP A 218 -8.51 11.80 3.44
CA ASP A 218 -7.41 12.76 3.26
C ASP A 218 -6.57 12.42 2.01
N SER A 219 -6.20 11.14 1.83
CA SER A 219 -5.49 10.67 0.63
C SER A 219 -6.29 10.84 -0.65
N LEU A 220 -7.59 10.52 -0.61
CA LEU A 220 -8.50 10.70 -1.74
C LEU A 220 -8.60 12.18 -2.14
N ASN A 221 -8.72 13.09 -1.17
CA ASN A 221 -8.77 14.53 -1.45
C ASN A 221 -7.47 15.04 -2.08
N MET A 222 -6.30 14.56 -1.64
CA MET A 222 -5.02 14.93 -2.25
C MET A 222 -4.97 14.51 -3.73
N VAL A 223 -5.37 13.27 -4.04
CA VAL A 223 -5.40 12.76 -5.42
C VAL A 223 -6.38 13.55 -6.30
N LEU A 224 -7.61 13.78 -5.80
CA LEU A 224 -8.63 14.52 -6.55
C LEU A 224 -8.32 16.02 -6.69
N ALA A 225 -7.58 16.61 -5.75
CA ALA A 225 -7.08 17.97 -5.87
C ALA A 225 -5.99 18.08 -6.94
N ALA A 226 -5.17 17.04 -7.11
CA ALA A 226 -4.13 17.00 -8.13
C ALA A 226 -4.69 16.80 -9.55
N ASP A 227 -5.72 15.95 -9.71
CA ASP A 227 -6.43 15.75 -10.98
C ASP A 227 -7.90 15.37 -10.75
N VAL A 228 -8.80 16.35 -10.96
CA VAL A 228 -10.25 16.18 -10.80
C VAL A 228 -10.88 15.22 -11.82
N THR A 229 -10.15 14.83 -12.87
CA THR A 229 -10.65 13.92 -13.91
C THR A 229 -10.37 12.45 -13.61
N VAL A 230 -9.62 12.17 -12.54
CA VAL A 230 -9.30 10.81 -12.09
C VAL A 230 -10.58 10.03 -11.79
N ASN A 231 -10.61 8.81 -12.31
CA ASN A 231 -11.61 7.81 -11.99
C ASN A 231 -10.91 6.61 -11.35
N LEU A 232 -11.23 6.36 -10.08
CA LEU A 232 -10.64 5.32 -9.26
C LEU A 232 -11.49 4.05 -9.34
N PRO A 233 -10.91 2.89 -9.73
CA PRO A 233 -11.58 1.60 -9.61
C PRO A 233 -12.08 1.36 -8.18
N PRO A 234 -13.20 0.64 -7.96
CA PRO A 234 -13.65 0.36 -6.60
C PRO A 234 -12.56 -0.29 -5.73
N LEU A 235 -12.45 0.16 -4.48
CA LEU A 235 -11.50 -0.34 -3.51
C LEU A 235 -12.24 -0.93 -2.30
N ASP A 236 -12.01 -2.21 -2.06
CA ASP A 236 -12.38 -2.85 -0.80
C ASP A 236 -11.21 -2.75 0.18
N VAL A 237 -11.51 -2.34 1.41
CA VAL A 237 -10.57 -2.28 2.53
C VAL A 237 -11.05 -3.26 3.58
N PHE A 238 -10.27 -4.31 3.82
CA PHE A 238 -10.61 -5.38 4.72
C PHE A 238 -9.97 -5.17 6.08
N TRP A 239 -10.80 -5.03 7.10
CA TRP A 239 -10.37 -4.91 8.48
C TRP A 239 -11.21 -5.83 9.35
N SER A 240 -10.59 -6.41 10.38
CA SER A 240 -11.27 -7.20 11.39
C SER A 240 -10.47 -7.23 12.69
N VAL A 241 -11.16 -7.40 13.82
CA VAL A 241 -10.53 -7.75 15.11
C VAL A 241 -9.72 -9.04 15.05
N ASN A 242 -9.96 -9.88 14.04
CA ASN A 242 -9.26 -11.15 13.83
C ASN A 242 -8.05 -11.01 12.90
N ASN A 243 -7.86 -9.87 12.22
CA ASN A 243 -6.73 -9.67 11.33
C ASN A 243 -5.44 -9.56 12.16
N VAL A 244 -4.58 -10.57 12.05
CA VAL A 244 -3.41 -10.80 12.89
C VAL A 244 -2.16 -10.94 12.02
N ALA A 245 -1.01 -10.52 12.55
CA ALA A 245 0.29 -10.52 11.87
C ALA A 245 0.88 -11.94 11.78
N VAL A 246 0.15 -12.84 11.13
CA VAL A 246 0.50 -14.24 10.88
C VAL A 246 0.13 -14.56 9.45
N ASN A 247 1.07 -15.08 8.67
CA ASN A 247 0.83 -15.48 7.29
C ASN A 247 -0.18 -16.64 7.21
N GLY A 248 -1.16 -16.55 6.32
CA GLY A 248 -2.12 -17.62 6.11
C GLY A 248 -3.34 -17.22 5.30
N SER A 249 -4.51 -17.74 5.71
CA SER A 249 -5.79 -17.47 5.05
C SER A 249 -6.34 -16.09 5.43
N PHE A 250 -6.47 -15.21 4.43
CA PHE A 250 -7.04 -13.87 4.63
C PHE A 250 -8.49 -13.93 5.11
N SER A 251 -9.29 -14.92 4.69
CA SER A 251 -10.66 -15.08 5.19
C SER A 251 -10.74 -15.51 6.67
N GLU A 252 -9.63 -15.96 7.25
CA GLU A 252 -9.54 -16.32 8.68
C GLU A 252 -8.85 -15.23 9.52
N GLY A 253 -8.40 -14.15 8.89
CA GLY A 253 -7.66 -13.05 9.53
C GLY A 253 -6.15 -13.24 9.58
N ASN A 254 -5.60 -14.34 9.07
CA ASN A 254 -4.15 -14.55 9.02
C ASN A 254 -3.58 -13.81 7.79
N ILE A 255 -3.37 -12.49 7.91
CA ILE A 255 -2.98 -11.63 6.79
C ILE A 255 -1.48 -11.33 6.71
N GLY A 256 -0.69 -11.75 7.71
CA GLY A 256 0.76 -11.57 7.74
C GLY A 256 1.17 -10.17 8.19
N SER A 257 0.70 -9.16 7.47
CA SER A 257 0.92 -7.73 7.72
C SER A 257 -0.27 -6.92 7.21
N SER A 258 -0.30 -5.60 7.44
CA SER A 258 -1.14 -4.72 6.62
C SER A 258 -0.54 -4.65 5.22
N LEU A 259 -1.40 -4.69 4.19
CA LEU A 259 -0.95 -4.67 2.81
C LEU A 259 -2.03 -4.24 1.82
N TYR A 260 -1.60 -3.67 0.70
CA TYR A 260 -2.31 -3.67 -0.55
C TYR A 260 -1.99 -4.95 -1.33
N SER A 261 -3.00 -5.77 -1.61
CA SER A 261 -2.88 -6.94 -2.46
C SER A 261 -3.28 -6.58 -3.90
N THR A 262 -2.29 -6.48 -4.80
CA THR A 262 -2.51 -6.26 -6.24
C THR A 262 -3.43 -7.31 -6.84
N GLY A 263 -3.21 -8.60 -6.50
CA GLY A 263 -4.01 -9.72 -6.99
C GLY A 263 -5.48 -9.71 -6.53
N ALA A 264 -5.75 -9.28 -5.29
CA ALA A 264 -7.12 -9.10 -4.80
C ALA A 264 -7.70 -7.72 -5.15
N SER A 265 -6.85 -6.77 -5.55
CA SER A 265 -7.17 -5.36 -5.73
C SER A 265 -7.85 -4.75 -4.49
N ALA A 266 -7.30 -5.05 -3.32
CA ALA A 266 -7.88 -4.68 -2.02
C ALA A 266 -6.78 -4.41 -0.97
N ILE A 267 -7.10 -3.56 0.00
CA ILE A 267 -6.25 -3.33 1.17
C ILE A 267 -6.70 -4.27 2.30
N TYR A 268 -5.77 -4.83 3.06
CA TYR A 268 -6.01 -5.57 4.29
C TYR A 268 -5.29 -4.86 5.43
N ILE A 269 -6.01 -4.61 6.52
CA ILE A 269 -5.54 -3.86 7.69
C ILE A 269 -5.56 -4.77 8.92
N LEU A 270 -4.47 -4.81 9.68
CA LEU A 270 -4.39 -5.52 10.95
C LEU A 270 -5.32 -4.90 12.00
N GLY A 271 -5.84 -5.75 12.87
CA GLY A 271 -6.74 -5.30 13.93
C GLY A 271 -6.68 -6.15 15.19
N HIS A 272 -5.79 -7.14 15.29
CA HIS A 272 -5.74 -8.03 16.43
C HIS A 272 -5.09 -7.33 17.65
N ALA A 273 -5.94 -6.94 18.60
CA ALA A 273 -5.49 -6.28 19.83
C ALA A 273 -4.36 -7.06 20.54
N ASN A 274 -3.36 -6.32 21.01
CA ASN A 274 -2.15 -6.80 21.68
C ASN A 274 -1.13 -7.50 20.77
N ASN A 275 -1.45 -7.72 19.49
CA ASN A 275 -0.50 -8.11 18.47
C ASN A 275 -0.12 -6.88 17.66
N ASP A 276 -1.06 -6.41 16.85
CA ASP A 276 -0.88 -5.31 15.91
C ASP A 276 -2.26 -4.75 15.51
N THR A 277 -2.44 -3.44 15.56
CA THR A 277 -3.73 -2.79 15.28
C THR A 277 -3.53 -1.51 14.49
N ASP A 278 -3.88 -1.56 13.21
CA ASP A 278 -3.59 -0.47 12.28
C ASP A 278 -4.81 0.44 12.02
N GLU A 279 -5.97 0.17 12.63
CA GLU A 279 -7.17 0.99 12.41
C GLU A 279 -7.02 2.48 12.77
N PHE A 280 -6.06 2.80 13.62
CA PHE A 280 -5.74 4.15 14.07
C PHE A 280 -4.36 4.62 13.57
N ASP A 281 -3.57 3.73 12.98
CA ASP A 281 -2.25 4.04 12.46
C ASP A 281 -2.41 4.60 11.05
N ASN A 282 -2.83 5.86 11.00
CA ASN A 282 -3.26 6.52 9.77
C ASN A 282 -2.20 6.44 8.66
N THR A 283 -0.92 6.55 9.00
CA THR A 283 0.16 6.46 8.01
C THR A 283 0.30 5.07 7.40
N VAL A 284 -0.01 4.00 8.15
CA VAL A 284 -0.03 2.62 7.60
C VAL A 284 -1.18 2.49 6.60
N VAL A 285 -2.39 2.93 6.97
CA VAL A 285 -3.55 2.92 6.06
C VAL A 285 -3.29 3.72 4.78
N GLN A 286 -2.65 4.88 4.91
CA GLN A 286 -2.34 5.77 3.80
C GLN A 286 -1.20 5.25 2.92
N HIS A 287 -0.23 4.54 3.48
CA HIS A 287 0.82 3.82 2.73
C HIS A 287 0.22 2.80 1.78
N GLU A 288 -0.69 1.96 2.28
CA GLU A 288 -1.37 0.96 1.45
C GLU A 288 -2.27 1.60 0.38
N PHE A 289 -2.86 2.76 0.68
CA PHE A 289 -3.57 3.52 -0.33
C PHE A 289 -2.63 4.08 -1.42
N GLY A 290 -1.39 4.43 -1.05
CA GLY A 290 -0.33 4.77 -2.00
C GLY A 290 -0.09 3.65 -3.01
N HIS A 291 0.06 2.40 -2.55
CA HIS A 291 0.20 1.25 -3.45
C HIS A 291 -1.03 1.03 -4.35
N TYR A 292 -2.24 1.25 -3.84
CA TYR A 292 -3.45 1.23 -4.66
C TYR A 292 -3.42 2.30 -5.76
N ILE A 293 -2.94 3.51 -5.47
CA ILE A 293 -2.75 4.58 -6.46
C ILE A 293 -1.69 4.20 -7.50
N GLU A 294 -0.56 3.62 -7.06
CA GLU A 294 0.50 3.13 -7.95
C GLU A 294 -0.04 2.07 -8.92
N ASP A 295 -0.78 1.08 -8.42
CA ASP A 295 -1.33 0.00 -9.23
C ASP A 295 -2.46 0.44 -10.18
N LYS A 296 -3.35 1.35 -9.74
CA LYS A 296 -4.56 1.71 -10.52
C LYS A 296 -4.40 2.91 -11.43
N LEU A 297 -3.55 3.86 -11.07
CA LEU A 297 -3.36 5.08 -11.86
C LEU A 297 -2.05 5.09 -12.62
N SER A 298 -1.09 4.24 -12.23
CA SER A 298 0.25 4.18 -12.80
C SER A 298 0.55 2.73 -13.23
N ARG A 299 1.76 2.26 -12.95
CA ARG A 299 2.27 0.90 -13.12
C ARG A 299 2.99 0.54 -11.84
N SER A 300 2.68 -0.64 -11.29
CA SER A 300 3.43 -1.23 -10.17
C SER A 300 3.98 -2.59 -10.60
N GLU A 301 5.28 -2.77 -10.41
CA GLU A 301 6.00 -4.02 -10.67
C GLU A 301 6.83 -4.46 -9.46
N SER A 302 6.54 -3.87 -8.29
CA SER A 302 7.12 -4.31 -7.04
C SER A 302 6.81 -5.80 -6.85
N ILE A 303 7.84 -6.57 -6.56
CA ILE A 303 7.70 -7.99 -6.21
C ILE A 303 7.38 -8.17 -4.73
N GLY A 304 7.36 -7.09 -3.95
CA GLY A 304 7.14 -7.14 -2.51
C GLY A 304 8.21 -7.97 -1.78
N GLY A 305 7.77 -8.73 -0.76
CA GLY A 305 8.64 -9.49 0.13
C GLY A 305 9.03 -8.71 1.39
N VAL A 306 9.86 -9.31 2.25
CA VAL A 306 10.35 -8.66 3.49
C VAL A 306 11.28 -7.49 3.13
N HIS A 307 11.20 -6.35 3.81
CA HIS A 307 12.11 -5.23 3.62
C HIS A 307 12.30 -4.44 4.91
N TYR A 308 13.29 -3.53 4.90
CA TYR A 308 13.65 -2.71 6.05
C TYR A 308 14.17 -1.36 5.57
N LEU A 309 13.99 -0.33 6.39
CA LEU A 309 14.49 1.02 6.09
C LEU A 309 16.02 0.98 5.84
N GLY A 310 16.41 1.31 4.61
CA GLY A 310 17.81 1.37 4.18
C GLY A 310 18.44 0.04 3.76
N ALA A 311 17.69 -1.07 3.77
CA ALA A 311 18.18 -2.34 3.22
C ALA A 311 18.32 -2.23 1.69
N PRO A 312 19.42 -2.73 1.08
CA PRO A 312 19.53 -2.80 -0.38
C PRO A 312 18.60 -3.87 -0.96
N VAL A 313 17.44 -3.43 -1.42
CA VAL A 313 16.41 -4.28 -2.06
C VAL A 313 16.37 -4.06 -3.58
N ASP A 314 15.61 -4.89 -4.26
CA ASP A 314 15.26 -4.72 -5.67
C ASP A 314 14.72 -3.30 -5.92
N MET A 315 15.20 -2.62 -6.97
CA MET A 315 14.83 -1.23 -7.26
C MET A 315 13.31 -0.99 -7.43
N ARG A 316 12.57 -2.03 -7.83
CA ARG A 316 11.10 -1.97 -7.95
C ARG A 316 10.43 -1.94 -6.59
N VAL A 317 10.97 -2.71 -5.64
CA VAL A 317 10.54 -2.71 -4.23
C VAL A 317 10.92 -1.40 -3.58
N ALA A 318 12.18 -0.97 -3.72
CA ALA A 318 12.65 0.30 -3.17
C ALA A 318 11.78 1.48 -3.64
N PHE A 319 11.41 1.51 -4.93
CA PHE A 319 10.54 2.54 -5.47
C PHE A 319 9.11 2.46 -4.93
N GLY A 320 8.49 1.27 -4.97
CA GLY A 320 7.12 1.08 -4.49
C GLY A 320 6.97 1.41 -3.00
N GLU A 321 7.83 0.87 -2.15
CA GLU A 321 7.80 1.10 -0.70
C GLU A 321 8.21 2.54 -0.35
N GLY A 322 9.18 3.10 -1.07
CA GLY A 322 9.55 4.52 -0.94
C GLY A 322 8.39 5.45 -1.30
N PHE A 323 7.64 5.13 -2.37
CA PHE A 323 6.45 5.87 -2.77
C PHE A 323 5.32 5.74 -1.74
N GLY A 324 5.03 4.54 -1.23
CA GLY A 324 4.02 4.33 -0.18
C GLY A 324 4.29 5.18 1.05
N ASN A 325 5.53 5.15 1.54
CA ASN A 325 5.97 5.93 2.71
C ASN A 325 5.81 7.43 2.48
N ALA A 326 6.29 7.93 1.33
CA ALA A 326 6.19 9.34 1.00
C ALA A 326 4.72 9.76 0.82
N PHE A 327 3.92 8.96 0.11
CA PHE A 327 2.49 9.22 -0.10
C PHE A 327 1.71 9.33 1.23
N ALA A 328 2.04 8.48 2.22
CA ALA A 328 1.45 8.55 3.55
C ALA A 328 1.77 9.90 4.23
N ALA A 329 3.02 10.36 4.18
CA ALA A 329 3.41 11.66 4.72
C ALA A 329 2.76 12.84 3.96
N MET A 330 2.76 12.79 2.63
CA MET A 330 2.14 13.81 1.77
C MET A 330 0.64 13.97 2.08
N SER A 331 -0.08 12.85 2.21
CA SER A 331 -1.54 12.86 2.38
C SER A 331 -1.98 13.09 3.82
N SER A 332 -1.20 12.67 4.81
CA SER A 332 -1.46 13.01 6.22
C SER A 332 -1.12 14.47 6.55
N GLY A 333 -0.19 15.08 5.80
CA GLY A 333 0.38 16.38 6.11
C GLY A 333 1.34 16.34 7.31
N GLU A 334 1.82 15.15 7.69
CA GLU A 334 2.72 14.94 8.81
C GLU A 334 3.92 14.06 8.36
N PRO A 335 5.17 14.46 8.67
CA PRO A 335 6.36 13.74 8.22
C PRO A 335 6.65 12.44 8.99
N LEU A 336 5.87 12.16 10.05
CA LEU A 336 6.14 11.08 10.98
C LEU A 336 5.26 9.87 10.66
N TYR A 337 5.91 8.79 10.21
CA TYR A 337 5.28 7.48 10.06
C TYR A 337 5.28 6.76 11.41
N LEU A 338 4.11 6.34 11.88
CA LEU A 338 3.94 5.59 13.13
C LEU A 338 3.10 4.33 12.90
N ASP A 339 3.55 3.23 13.49
CA ASP A 339 2.85 1.95 13.59
C ASP A 339 2.87 1.50 15.06
N THR A 340 1.69 1.17 15.61
CA THR A 340 1.49 0.75 16.99
C THR A 340 1.18 -0.73 17.11
N SER A 341 1.88 -1.39 18.03
CA SER A 341 1.76 -2.83 18.23
C SER A 341 1.91 -3.24 19.70
N GLY A 342 1.83 -4.55 19.93
CA GLY A 342 2.07 -5.17 21.23
C GLY A 342 0.99 -4.87 22.29
N ALA A 343 1.25 -5.32 23.51
CA ALA A 343 0.27 -5.30 24.60
C ALA A 343 -0.26 -3.88 24.90
N GLY A 344 -1.57 -3.72 24.85
CA GLY A 344 -2.27 -2.44 25.03
C GLY A 344 -1.86 -1.36 24.02
N GLN A 345 -1.29 -1.74 22.87
CA GLN A 345 -0.78 -0.82 21.85
C GLN A 345 0.23 0.18 22.46
N GLN A 346 1.07 -0.32 23.39
CA GLN A 346 2.10 0.45 24.08
C GLN A 346 3.50 0.19 23.52
N SER A 347 3.61 -0.39 22.32
CA SER A 347 4.85 -0.55 21.58
C SER A 347 4.61 -0.13 20.15
N GLY A 348 5.66 -0.06 19.36
CA GLY A 348 5.55 0.21 17.94
C GLY A 348 6.88 0.59 17.34
N PHE A 349 6.85 0.99 16.08
CA PHE A 349 7.98 1.63 15.43
C PHE A 349 7.53 2.92 14.75
N GLY A 350 8.49 3.78 14.48
CA GLY A 350 8.23 5.02 13.78
C GLY A 350 9.49 5.66 13.28
N PHE A 351 9.35 6.43 12.21
CA PHE A 351 10.44 7.11 11.54
C PHE A 351 9.92 8.40 10.92
N ASN A 352 10.82 9.35 10.72
CA ASN A 352 10.49 10.63 10.13
C ASN A 352 11.07 10.69 8.71
N ILE A 353 10.19 10.86 7.73
CA ILE A 353 10.49 10.87 6.30
C ILE A 353 11.48 12.00 5.95
N GLU A 354 11.34 13.18 6.57
CA GLU A 354 12.21 14.36 6.31
C GLU A 354 13.64 14.19 6.80
N THR A 355 13.85 13.31 7.79
CA THR A 355 15.15 13.29 8.47
C THR A 355 16.29 12.73 7.63
N ASN A 356 16.01 12.32 6.38
CA ASN A 356 16.99 11.83 5.43
C ASN A 356 17.87 10.71 6.03
N ARG A 357 17.24 9.89 6.89
CA ARG A 357 17.89 8.79 7.60
C ARG A 357 17.86 7.53 6.74
N PHE A 358 18.77 6.60 7.05
CA PHE A 358 18.84 5.26 6.46
C PHE A 358 19.54 5.14 5.09
N GLY A 359 20.36 6.14 4.71
CA GLY A 359 21.36 6.03 3.65
C GLY A 359 20.82 6.16 2.23
N GLY A 360 21.72 6.20 1.25
CA GLY A 360 21.43 6.58 -0.14
C GLY A 360 21.67 5.49 -1.18
N GLY A 361 20.83 5.48 -2.21
CA GLY A 361 20.93 4.67 -3.42
C GLY A 361 19.55 4.31 -3.98
N TYR A 362 19.50 3.94 -5.26
CA TYR A 362 18.26 3.58 -5.96
C TYR A 362 17.55 2.32 -5.42
N TYR A 363 18.24 1.58 -4.56
CA TYR A 363 17.80 0.34 -3.92
C TYR A 363 17.31 0.55 -2.48
N SER A 364 17.29 1.80 -2.00
CA SER A 364 16.88 2.14 -0.63
C SER A 364 15.50 2.78 -0.66
N GLU A 365 14.53 2.14 -0.02
CA GLU A 365 13.20 2.75 0.18
C GLU A 365 13.27 4.06 0.95
N GLY A 366 14.22 4.18 1.89
CA GLY A 366 14.42 5.41 2.69
C GLY A 366 14.96 6.57 1.85
N ALA A 367 15.86 6.26 0.91
CA ALA A 367 16.37 7.26 -0.02
C ALA A 367 15.25 7.78 -0.93
N ILE A 368 14.39 6.87 -1.40
CA ILE A 368 13.30 7.22 -2.31
C ILE A 368 12.19 7.96 -1.57
N HIS A 369 11.81 7.56 -0.35
CA HIS A 369 10.77 8.29 0.37
C HIS A 369 11.18 9.73 0.70
N SER A 370 12.47 9.94 1.01
CA SER A 370 12.94 11.26 1.42
C SER A 370 12.94 12.17 0.19
N LEU A 371 13.53 11.69 -0.91
CA LEU A 371 13.50 12.39 -2.19
C LEU A 371 12.08 12.74 -2.66
N LEU A 372 11.13 11.81 -2.59
CA LEU A 372 9.77 12.07 -3.05
C LEU A 372 9.06 13.10 -2.17
N TYR A 373 9.35 13.09 -0.87
CA TYR A 373 8.76 14.02 0.07
C TYR A 373 9.37 15.43 -0.06
N ASP A 374 10.70 15.56 -0.19
CA ASP A 374 11.41 16.80 -0.53
C ASP A 374 10.89 17.39 -1.87
N LEU A 375 10.55 16.55 -2.85
CA LEU A 375 9.93 17.03 -4.09
C LEU A 375 8.54 17.65 -3.86
N PHE A 376 7.80 17.18 -2.87
CA PHE A 376 6.40 17.52 -2.61
C PHE A 376 6.25 18.73 -1.69
N ASP A 377 6.98 18.73 -0.58
CA ASP A 377 6.67 19.52 0.60
C ASP A 377 7.05 21.01 0.40
N SER A 378 6.91 21.82 1.45
CA SER A 378 7.16 23.28 1.35
C SER A 378 8.21 23.78 2.33
N GLY A 379 8.79 22.87 3.12
CA GLY A 379 9.85 23.10 4.07
C GLY A 379 11.20 23.17 3.38
N ASN A 380 11.52 24.30 2.74
CA ASN A 380 12.84 24.43 2.12
C ASN A 380 13.97 24.33 3.16
N GLU A 381 14.78 23.27 3.08
CA GLU A 381 16.02 23.10 3.84
C GLU A 381 17.29 23.22 2.98
N SER A 382 18.47 23.09 3.60
CA SER A 382 19.73 23.16 2.86
C SER A 382 19.88 21.95 1.94
N GLY A 383 19.66 22.13 0.64
CA GLY A 383 19.67 21.05 -0.36
C GLY A 383 18.30 20.85 -1.00
N ASP A 384 17.25 21.29 -0.30
CA ASP A 384 15.88 21.27 -0.77
C ASP A 384 15.32 22.69 -0.94
N ASN A 385 15.11 23.08 -2.20
CA ASN A 385 14.50 24.35 -2.54
C ASN A 385 13.33 24.18 -3.52
N ILE A 386 12.73 22.99 -3.55
CA ILE A 386 11.65 22.66 -4.46
C ILE A 386 10.37 22.40 -3.66
N SER A 387 9.23 22.71 -4.27
CA SER A 387 7.92 22.48 -3.65
C SER A 387 6.91 22.24 -4.76
N LEU A 388 6.97 21.07 -5.38
CA LEU A 388 6.12 20.77 -6.53
C LEU A 388 4.66 20.50 -6.13
N GLY A 389 4.43 20.10 -4.87
CA GLY A 389 3.19 19.48 -4.46
C GLY A 389 2.92 18.17 -5.21
N PHE A 390 1.72 17.63 -5.06
CA PHE A 390 1.41 16.29 -5.60
C PHE A 390 1.10 16.28 -7.10
N THR A 391 0.69 17.41 -7.70
CA THR A 391 0.26 17.45 -9.12
C THR A 391 1.35 16.98 -10.09
N PRO A 392 2.60 17.49 -10.06
CA PRO A 392 3.64 17.03 -10.97
C PRO A 392 4.08 15.58 -10.71
N ILE A 393 4.06 15.14 -9.44
CA ILE A 393 4.38 13.76 -9.06
C ILE A 393 3.34 12.79 -9.66
N LEU A 394 2.05 13.08 -9.47
CA LEU A 394 0.96 12.28 -10.03
C LEU A 394 0.99 12.30 -11.57
N ALA A 395 1.31 13.44 -12.18
CA ALA A 395 1.44 13.54 -13.63
C ALA A 395 2.60 12.68 -14.17
N ALA A 396 3.73 12.61 -13.48
CA ALA A 396 4.87 11.77 -13.87
C ALA A 396 4.54 10.27 -13.80
N LEU A 397 3.89 9.82 -12.72
CA LEU A 397 3.43 8.44 -12.57
C LEU A 397 2.42 8.02 -13.65
N ARG A 398 1.59 8.97 -14.11
CA ARG A 398 0.55 8.73 -15.12
C ARG A 398 1.01 8.97 -16.55
N HIS A 399 2.26 9.39 -16.76
CA HIS A 399 2.75 9.77 -18.08
C HIS A 399 2.94 8.54 -18.96
N ASP A 400 2.59 8.65 -20.25
CA ASP A 400 2.73 7.54 -21.21
C ASP A 400 4.16 6.99 -21.24
N ASP A 401 5.17 7.87 -21.28
CA ASP A 401 6.58 7.43 -21.24
C ASP A 401 6.94 6.61 -20.00
N TYR A 402 6.31 6.84 -18.84
CA TYR A 402 6.51 6.03 -17.64
C TYR A 402 5.77 4.69 -17.75
N ILE A 403 4.47 4.74 -18.11
CA ILE A 403 3.59 3.57 -18.18
C ILE A 403 4.07 2.58 -19.25
N THR A 404 4.44 3.07 -20.43
CA THR A 404 4.89 2.25 -21.56
C THR A 404 6.41 2.09 -21.61
N PHE A 405 7.12 2.38 -20.52
CA PHE A 405 8.56 2.17 -20.46
C PHE A 405 8.91 0.69 -20.65
N ASP A 406 9.89 0.37 -21.50
CA ASP A 406 10.31 -1.02 -21.73
C ASP A 406 10.99 -1.64 -20.50
N GLY A 407 11.69 -0.82 -19.71
CA GLY A 407 12.26 -1.23 -18.42
C GLY A 407 11.22 -1.35 -17.32
N TYR A 408 11.71 -1.61 -16.12
CA TYR A 408 10.94 -1.72 -14.89
C TYR A 408 10.78 -0.39 -14.16
N THR A 409 9.73 -0.29 -13.33
CA THR A 409 9.55 0.84 -12.40
C THR A 409 10.79 1.06 -11.53
N SER A 410 11.20 2.32 -11.42
CA SER A 410 12.36 2.74 -10.64
C SER A 410 12.36 4.26 -10.47
N ILE A 411 13.21 4.74 -9.55
CA ILE A 411 13.44 6.17 -9.38
C ILE A 411 14.02 6.85 -10.64
N TYR A 412 14.75 6.11 -11.48
CA TYR A 412 15.31 6.63 -12.73
C TYR A 412 14.24 6.90 -13.78
N ALA A 413 13.33 5.94 -13.99
CA ALA A 413 12.20 6.11 -14.89
C ALA A 413 11.30 7.27 -14.43
N PHE A 414 10.97 7.31 -13.14
CA PHE A 414 10.15 8.37 -12.56
C PHE A 414 10.80 9.75 -12.70
N SER A 415 12.04 9.92 -12.23
CA SER A 415 12.70 11.22 -12.24
C SER A 415 13.01 11.74 -13.65
N SER A 416 13.26 10.86 -14.62
CA SER A 416 13.43 11.24 -16.02
C SER A 416 12.15 11.84 -16.61
N VAL A 417 11.00 11.21 -16.32
CA VAL A 417 9.70 11.72 -16.76
C VAL A 417 9.33 12.99 -16.01
N LEU A 418 9.52 13.06 -14.68
CA LEU A 418 9.27 14.26 -13.89
C LEU A 418 10.04 15.47 -14.43
N LYS A 419 11.33 15.31 -14.73
CA LYS A 419 12.16 16.36 -15.34
C LYS A 419 11.66 16.83 -16.70
N SER A 420 10.98 15.97 -17.46
CA SER A 420 10.35 16.36 -18.74
C SER A 420 9.08 17.21 -18.54
N ILE A 421 8.39 17.02 -17.41
CA ILE A 421 7.18 17.75 -17.03
C ILE A 421 7.54 19.12 -16.41
N VAL A 422 8.59 19.18 -15.60
CA VAL A 422 9.09 20.38 -14.91
C VAL A 422 10.56 20.68 -15.26
N PRO A 423 10.89 20.97 -16.53
CA PRO A 423 12.28 21.17 -16.97
C PRO A 423 12.99 22.35 -16.29
N GLU A 424 12.24 23.34 -15.78
CA GLU A 424 12.77 24.46 -15.00
C GLU A 424 13.34 24.04 -13.64
N ASN A 425 12.97 22.86 -13.14
CA ASN A 425 13.41 22.30 -11.86
C ASN A 425 14.46 21.19 -12.02
N GLU A 426 14.93 20.90 -13.24
CA GLU A 426 15.84 19.78 -13.50
C GLU A 426 17.12 19.83 -12.64
N SER A 427 17.71 21.01 -12.42
CA SER A 427 18.91 21.14 -11.59
C SER A 427 18.64 20.75 -10.14
N GLN A 428 17.54 21.24 -9.56
CA GLN A 428 17.17 20.94 -8.17
C GLN A 428 16.81 19.46 -8.00
N ILE A 429 16.09 18.86 -8.96
CA ILE A 429 15.77 17.43 -8.93
C ILE A 429 17.06 16.59 -8.96
N ASN A 430 18.03 16.98 -9.79
CA ASN A 430 19.32 16.29 -9.84
C ASN A 430 20.13 16.48 -8.54
N GLU A 431 20.05 17.63 -7.88
CA GLU A 431 20.67 17.87 -6.56
C GLU A 431 20.08 16.93 -5.50
N LEU A 432 18.75 16.84 -5.40
CA LEU A 432 18.08 15.92 -4.46
C LEU A 432 18.44 14.44 -4.72
N LEU A 433 18.47 14.02 -6.00
CA LEU A 433 18.93 12.68 -6.37
C LEU A 433 20.37 12.42 -5.91
N MET A 434 21.27 13.38 -6.13
CA MET A 434 22.67 13.27 -5.71
C MET A 434 22.84 13.22 -4.20
N ASP A 435 22.05 13.97 -3.44
CA ASP A 435 22.04 13.95 -1.98
C ASP A 435 21.62 12.57 -1.43
N GLN A 436 20.77 11.87 -2.17
CA GLN A 436 20.41 10.47 -1.93
C GLN A 436 21.39 9.44 -2.55
N ASN A 437 22.55 9.86 -3.05
CA ASN A 437 23.52 8.99 -3.72
C ASN A 437 22.91 8.20 -4.91
N ILE A 438 21.99 8.83 -5.63
CA ILE A 438 21.40 8.35 -6.89
C ILE A 438 21.99 9.22 -8.01
N VAL A 439 22.98 8.69 -8.74
CA VAL A 439 23.74 9.48 -9.72
C VAL A 439 23.55 9.00 -11.16
N GLY A 440 22.86 7.88 -11.36
CA GLY A 440 22.47 7.38 -12.67
C GLY A 440 21.59 8.38 -13.42
N THR A 441 21.74 8.40 -14.74
CA THR A 441 21.00 9.29 -15.66
C THR A 441 20.07 8.49 -16.56
N GLY A 442 19.12 9.15 -17.21
CA GLY A 442 18.16 8.47 -18.09
C GLY A 442 17.22 7.51 -17.36
N MET A 443 16.33 6.87 -18.12
CA MET A 443 15.32 5.97 -17.54
C MET A 443 15.91 4.62 -17.12
N TYR A 444 17.09 4.25 -17.63
CA TYR A 444 17.77 2.99 -17.31
C TYR A 444 18.87 3.15 -16.26
N GLY A 445 19.05 4.33 -15.67
CA GLY A 445 20.06 4.57 -14.64
C GLY A 445 21.51 4.49 -15.17
N GLU A 446 21.74 4.93 -16.40
CA GLU A 446 23.06 4.93 -17.02
C GLU A 446 24.08 5.73 -16.21
N GLY A 447 25.24 5.12 -15.95
CA GLY A 447 26.34 5.78 -15.22
C GLY A 447 26.22 5.74 -13.70
N GLU A 448 25.25 5.00 -13.14
CA GLU A 448 25.15 4.79 -11.70
C GLU A 448 26.45 4.22 -11.10
N THR A 449 26.76 4.60 -9.87
CA THR A 449 27.97 4.20 -9.12
C THR A 449 27.67 3.56 -7.77
N ALA A 450 26.46 3.75 -7.23
CA ALA A 450 26.00 3.12 -6.01
C ALA A 450 25.77 1.62 -6.23
N THR A 451 26.50 0.79 -5.49
CA THR A 451 26.47 -0.66 -5.65
C THR A 451 25.66 -1.40 -4.59
N GLY A 452 25.25 -0.72 -3.50
CA GLY A 452 24.61 -1.38 -2.36
C GLY A 452 25.50 -2.44 -1.70
N THR A 453 26.83 -2.28 -1.81
CA THR A 453 27.87 -3.26 -1.41
C THR A 453 27.99 -4.50 -2.32
N VAL A 454 27.22 -4.58 -3.41
CA VAL A 454 27.21 -5.69 -4.38
C VAL A 454 28.09 -5.37 -5.58
N SER A 455 29.10 -6.18 -5.88
CA SER A 455 30.07 -5.89 -6.95
C SER A 455 29.53 -5.99 -8.38
N PHE A 456 28.42 -6.70 -8.57
CA PHE A 456 27.82 -6.97 -9.89
C PHE A 456 26.44 -6.34 -10.07
N SER A 457 26.00 -5.45 -9.16
CA SER A 457 24.71 -4.75 -9.27
C SER A 457 24.67 -3.71 -10.41
N LEU A 458 25.85 -3.32 -10.93
CA LEU A 458 26.03 -2.35 -11.99
C LEU A 458 26.63 -2.97 -13.28
N PRO A 459 26.31 -2.45 -14.48
CA PRO A 459 25.29 -1.43 -14.73
C PRO A 459 23.88 -1.92 -14.32
N ILE A 460 22.94 -1.01 -14.08
CA ILE A 460 21.57 -1.37 -13.68
C ILE A 460 20.97 -2.33 -14.71
N TYR A 461 21.00 -1.91 -15.98
CA TYR A 461 20.65 -2.72 -17.13
C TYR A 461 21.90 -3.09 -17.94
N GLN A 462 22.09 -4.38 -18.18
CA GLN A 462 22.98 -4.86 -19.24
C GLN A 462 22.23 -4.86 -20.57
N ARG A 463 22.94 -4.82 -21.70
CA ARG A 463 22.35 -4.97 -23.04
C ARG A 463 22.78 -6.30 -23.64
N LEU A 464 21.88 -6.95 -24.36
CA LEU A 464 22.14 -8.22 -25.04
C LEU A 464 21.56 -8.17 -26.46
N ALA A 465 22.43 -8.03 -27.45
CA ALA A 465 22.05 -8.09 -28.85
C ALA A 465 22.10 -9.52 -29.41
N LEU A 466 21.52 -9.71 -30.59
CA LEU A 466 21.50 -11.00 -31.28
C LEU A 466 22.94 -11.51 -31.54
N GLY A 467 23.22 -12.74 -31.11
CA GLY A 467 24.51 -13.40 -31.24
C GLY A 467 25.54 -13.04 -30.16
N GLU A 468 25.16 -12.21 -29.18
CA GLU A 468 26.03 -11.85 -28.06
C GLU A 468 25.86 -12.77 -26.85
N THR A 469 26.78 -12.62 -25.90
CA THR A 469 26.75 -13.30 -24.61
C THR A 469 27.17 -12.32 -23.52
N ILE A 470 26.39 -12.25 -22.45
CA ILE A 470 26.71 -11.47 -21.25
C ILE A 470 26.79 -12.38 -20.02
N GLU A 471 27.37 -11.86 -18.94
CA GLU A 471 27.35 -12.51 -17.63
C GLU A 471 26.28 -11.87 -16.73
N ALA A 472 25.37 -12.67 -16.18
CA ALA A 472 24.40 -12.23 -15.18
C ALA A 472 24.57 -13.06 -13.91
N CYS A 473 24.75 -12.42 -12.75
CA CYS A 473 24.93 -13.09 -11.47
C CYS A 473 23.75 -12.87 -10.54
N SER A 474 23.33 -13.91 -9.82
CA SER A 474 22.27 -13.90 -8.82
C SER A 474 22.84 -14.35 -7.48
N ASN A 475 22.41 -13.73 -6.39
CA ASN A 475 22.80 -14.06 -5.02
C ASN A 475 21.73 -13.62 -4.04
N ASN A 476 21.58 -14.32 -2.91
CA ASN A 476 20.63 -14.02 -1.83
C ASN A 476 21.32 -13.61 -0.52
N ASN A 477 22.63 -13.35 -0.53
CA ASN A 477 23.42 -13.09 0.68
C ASN A 477 23.01 -11.82 1.45
N LEU A 478 22.53 -10.77 0.77
CA LEU A 478 21.93 -9.60 1.41
C LEU A 478 20.53 -9.91 1.93
N GLN A 479 19.69 -10.50 1.08
CA GLN A 479 18.32 -10.87 1.38
C GLN A 479 17.80 -11.84 0.32
N GLU A 480 17.11 -12.88 0.77
CA GLU A 480 16.39 -13.83 -0.08
C GLU A 480 15.25 -13.12 -0.83
N TYR A 481 14.89 -13.65 -2.00
CA TYR A 481 13.75 -13.23 -2.81
C TYR A 481 13.82 -11.82 -3.40
N ASN A 482 13.98 -10.74 -2.64
CA ASN A 482 13.89 -9.35 -3.13
C ASN A 482 15.14 -8.51 -2.81
N GLY A 483 16.25 -9.13 -2.42
CA GLY A 483 17.53 -8.43 -2.27
C GLY A 483 18.06 -7.85 -3.59
N LEU A 484 18.81 -6.75 -3.52
CA LEU A 484 19.40 -6.06 -4.68
C LEU A 484 20.20 -6.98 -5.64
N GLU A 485 20.82 -8.03 -5.09
CA GLU A 485 21.67 -8.96 -5.83
C GLU A 485 20.94 -10.19 -6.40
N VAL A 486 19.66 -10.35 -6.11
CA VAL A 486 18.90 -11.53 -6.54
C VAL A 486 18.63 -11.50 -8.05
N ARG A 487 18.24 -10.34 -8.59
CA ARG A 487 17.87 -10.18 -10.01
C ARG A 487 18.84 -9.27 -10.77
N ARG A 488 19.16 -9.67 -12.00
CA ARG A 488 19.89 -8.83 -12.96
C ARG A 488 19.00 -8.44 -14.12
N TYR A 489 19.02 -7.15 -14.46
CA TYR A 489 18.23 -6.61 -15.54
C TYR A 489 19.01 -6.59 -16.85
N VAL A 490 18.38 -7.06 -17.92
CA VAL A 490 18.96 -7.18 -19.25
C VAL A 490 17.97 -6.64 -20.27
N LEU A 491 18.41 -5.70 -21.11
CA LEU A 491 17.68 -5.23 -22.27
C LEU A 491 18.02 -6.12 -23.47
N LEU A 492 17.05 -6.92 -23.90
CA LEU A 492 17.14 -7.74 -25.10
C LEU A 492 16.84 -6.88 -26.33
N GLU A 493 17.79 -6.77 -27.24
CA GLU A 493 17.63 -6.00 -28.48
C GLU A 493 17.20 -6.94 -29.63
N VAL A 494 15.91 -6.90 -29.97
CA VAL A 494 15.33 -7.75 -31.03
C VAL A 494 15.31 -6.99 -32.35
N PRO A 495 16.20 -7.31 -33.32
CA PRO A 495 16.39 -6.50 -34.53
C PRO A 495 15.26 -6.65 -35.55
N SER A 496 14.50 -7.74 -35.49
CA SER A 496 13.41 -8.03 -36.41
C SER A 496 12.39 -8.97 -35.77
N THR A 497 11.14 -8.94 -36.22
CA THR A 497 10.16 -9.92 -35.73
C THR A 497 10.56 -11.34 -36.16
N GLY A 498 10.74 -12.25 -35.22
CA GLY A 498 11.33 -13.56 -35.48
C GLY A 498 11.21 -14.52 -34.30
N THR A 499 11.70 -15.74 -34.48
CA THR A 499 11.85 -16.71 -33.38
C THR A 499 13.27 -16.65 -32.87
N TYR A 500 13.42 -16.46 -31.57
CA TYR A 500 14.68 -16.33 -30.88
C TYR A 500 14.77 -17.35 -29.76
N THR A 501 15.99 -17.76 -29.42
CA THR A 501 16.27 -18.56 -28.22
C THR A 501 17.08 -17.74 -27.24
N ILE A 502 16.49 -17.50 -26.08
CA ILE A 502 17.19 -16.93 -24.92
C ILE A 502 17.69 -18.11 -24.09
N SER A 503 18.96 -18.10 -23.69
CA SER A 503 19.54 -19.16 -22.87
C SER A 503 20.35 -18.59 -21.72
N ALA A 504 20.25 -19.19 -20.54
CA ALA A 504 21.13 -18.95 -19.40
C ALA A 504 21.80 -20.25 -19.02
N GLN A 505 23.12 -20.30 -19.12
CA GLN A 505 23.90 -21.46 -18.73
C GLN A 505 24.83 -21.10 -17.58
N ARG A 506 24.83 -21.90 -16.52
CA ARG A 506 25.73 -21.71 -15.38
C ARG A 506 27.18 -21.61 -15.83
N LYS A 507 27.84 -20.56 -15.36
CA LYS A 507 29.26 -20.27 -15.59
C LYS A 507 30.10 -20.51 -14.34
N SER A 508 29.64 -20.06 -13.17
CA SER A 508 30.37 -20.14 -11.90
C SER A 508 29.42 -20.06 -10.69
N GLY A 509 29.95 -20.26 -9.48
CA GLY A 509 29.18 -20.17 -8.22
C GLY A 509 28.61 -21.50 -7.73
N ILE A 510 27.48 -21.46 -7.02
CA ILE A 510 26.79 -22.65 -6.45
C ILE A 510 26.43 -23.69 -7.52
N GLN A 511 26.30 -24.96 -7.14
CA GLN A 511 25.91 -26.06 -8.04
C GLN A 511 25.17 -27.18 -7.28
N PRO A 512 24.02 -27.68 -7.76
CA PRO A 512 23.30 -27.22 -8.95
C PRO A 512 22.76 -25.79 -8.78
N SER A 513 22.46 -25.15 -9.91
CA SER A 513 21.76 -23.88 -9.99
C SER A 513 20.51 -24.08 -10.86
N ASP A 514 19.56 -23.16 -10.84
CA ASP A 514 18.32 -23.20 -11.62
C ASP A 514 18.01 -21.79 -12.16
N PRO A 515 18.64 -21.38 -13.28
CA PRO A 515 18.44 -20.03 -13.81
C PRO A 515 17.03 -19.84 -14.35
N ASP A 516 16.39 -18.73 -14.01
CA ASP A 516 15.04 -18.40 -14.46
C ASP A 516 14.98 -17.03 -15.13
N PHE A 517 13.90 -16.82 -15.89
CA PHE A 517 13.64 -15.62 -16.66
C PHE A 517 12.23 -15.09 -16.48
N GLN A 518 12.11 -13.78 -16.29
CA GLN A 518 10.84 -13.07 -16.53
C GLN A 518 11.08 -11.87 -17.44
N MET A 519 10.15 -11.61 -18.35
CA MET A 519 10.33 -10.64 -19.43
C MET A 519 9.14 -9.70 -19.52
N HIS A 520 9.43 -8.42 -19.75
CA HIS A 520 8.46 -7.35 -19.97
C HIS A 520 8.77 -6.56 -21.25
N ARG A 521 7.76 -5.88 -21.78
CA ARG A 521 7.89 -4.90 -22.87
C ARG A 521 6.77 -3.86 -22.75
N GLU A 522 7.10 -2.61 -22.99
CA GLU A 522 6.16 -1.48 -22.99
C GLU A 522 5.19 -1.49 -21.80
N GLY A 523 5.66 -1.66 -20.56
CA GLY A 523 4.73 -1.70 -19.43
C GLY A 523 4.21 -3.07 -19.01
N THR A 524 4.35 -4.08 -19.87
CA THR A 524 3.48 -5.27 -19.82
C THR A 524 4.25 -6.59 -19.73
N TRP A 525 3.65 -7.55 -19.05
CA TRP A 525 4.16 -8.92 -18.94
C TRP A 525 4.29 -9.56 -20.32
N ALA A 526 5.53 -9.91 -20.69
CA ALA A 526 5.87 -10.57 -21.95
C ALA A 526 6.22 -12.06 -21.76
N GLY A 527 6.09 -12.64 -20.56
CA GLY A 527 6.25 -14.08 -20.29
C GLY A 527 7.44 -14.43 -19.42
N ALA A 528 7.54 -15.72 -19.06
CA ALA A 528 8.64 -16.28 -18.28
C ALA A 528 9.07 -17.67 -18.79
N SER A 529 10.25 -18.11 -18.36
CA SER A 529 10.76 -19.48 -18.45
C SER A 529 11.37 -19.85 -17.10
N GLU A 530 10.77 -20.85 -16.44
CA GLU A 530 11.05 -21.26 -15.06
C GLU A 530 11.09 -22.80 -14.99
N GLY A 531 11.95 -23.39 -15.81
CA GLY A 531 12.05 -24.84 -16.00
C GLY A 531 13.00 -25.47 -14.97
N PRO A 532 12.76 -26.71 -14.52
CA PRO A 532 13.52 -27.32 -13.41
C PRO A 532 14.90 -27.88 -13.83
N SER A 533 15.44 -27.41 -14.96
CA SER A 533 16.62 -28.02 -15.58
C SER A 533 17.89 -27.48 -14.94
N ALA A 534 18.51 -28.29 -14.09
CA ALA A 534 19.72 -27.89 -13.39
C ALA A 534 20.80 -27.30 -14.32
N ASN A 535 21.24 -26.09 -13.97
CA ASN A 535 22.31 -25.29 -14.56
C ASN A 535 22.01 -24.68 -15.95
N ILE A 536 20.79 -24.84 -16.47
CA ILE A 536 20.45 -24.31 -17.79
C ILE A 536 18.96 -24.02 -17.96
N GLU A 537 18.67 -22.86 -18.52
CA GLU A 537 17.33 -22.50 -18.98
C GLU A 537 17.39 -22.08 -20.44
N ASN A 538 16.38 -22.50 -21.21
CA ASN A 538 16.30 -22.25 -22.65
C ASN A 538 14.87 -21.89 -23.01
N TRP A 539 14.68 -20.67 -23.49
CA TRP A 539 13.38 -20.17 -23.88
C TRP A 539 13.35 -19.78 -25.35
N THR A 540 12.71 -20.61 -26.17
CA THR A 540 12.46 -20.30 -27.58
C THR A 540 11.10 -19.61 -27.74
N LYS A 541 11.11 -18.37 -28.19
CA LYS A 541 9.90 -17.55 -28.32
C LYS A 541 9.91 -16.72 -29.60
N ARG A 542 8.72 -16.51 -30.18
CA ARG A 542 8.54 -15.52 -31.24
C ARG A 542 8.42 -14.14 -30.62
N LEU A 543 9.36 -13.25 -30.92
CA LEU A 543 9.42 -11.88 -30.44
C LEU A 543 9.18 -10.92 -31.60
N GLU A 544 8.57 -9.77 -31.29
CA GLU A 544 8.46 -8.67 -32.23
C GLU A 544 9.73 -7.83 -32.20
N GLN A 545 9.94 -7.01 -33.23
CA GLN A 545 11.06 -6.07 -33.25
C GLN A 545 10.90 -5.06 -32.12
N GLY A 546 11.95 -4.82 -31.34
CA GLY A 546 11.91 -3.88 -30.22
C GLY A 546 12.90 -4.23 -29.12
N VAL A 547 12.73 -3.58 -27.97
CA VAL A 547 13.47 -3.86 -26.74
C VAL A 547 12.56 -4.58 -25.77
N TYR A 548 13.10 -5.57 -25.06
CA TYR A 548 12.42 -6.25 -23.96
C TYR A 548 13.30 -6.17 -22.71
N ALA A 549 12.71 -5.92 -21.55
CA ALA A 549 13.40 -6.01 -20.27
C ALA A 549 13.26 -7.42 -19.68
N LEU A 550 14.37 -8.13 -19.58
CA LEU A 550 14.49 -9.43 -18.95
C LEU A 550 15.05 -9.24 -17.54
N ASN A 551 14.47 -9.90 -16.55
CA ASN A 551 15.15 -10.16 -15.28
C ASN A 551 15.68 -11.61 -15.31
N VAL A 552 16.90 -11.78 -14.83
CA VAL A 552 17.58 -13.08 -14.73
C VAL A 552 17.94 -13.32 -13.28
N TYR A 553 17.57 -14.48 -12.75
CA TYR A 553 17.83 -14.88 -11.37
C TYR A 553 18.04 -16.40 -11.29
N ASP A 554 18.40 -16.88 -10.10
CA ASP A 554 18.39 -18.31 -9.78
C ASP A 554 17.17 -18.61 -8.92
N ALA A 555 16.43 -19.68 -9.21
CA ALA A 555 15.21 -20.03 -8.50
C ALA A 555 15.46 -20.25 -7.00
N PHE A 556 16.63 -20.81 -6.63
CA PHE A 556 17.02 -21.02 -5.23
C PHE A 556 17.39 -19.74 -4.48
N ASN A 557 17.48 -18.59 -5.16
CA ASN A 557 17.61 -17.28 -4.52
C ASN A 557 16.25 -16.55 -4.43
N THR A 558 15.17 -17.24 -4.79
CA THR A 558 13.81 -16.70 -4.81
C THR A 558 12.77 -17.66 -4.22
N ASP A 559 13.18 -18.73 -3.55
CA ASP A 559 12.29 -19.79 -3.06
C ASP A 559 11.80 -19.54 -1.62
N GLU A 560 12.21 -18.42 -1.02
CA GLU A 560 11.89 -18.03 0.36
C GLU A 560 12.45 -19.02 1.40
N ASP A 561 13.48 -19.80 1.04
CA ASP A 561 14.20 -20.70 1.93
C ASP A 561 15.66 -20.22 2.12
N ASP A 562 15.94 -19.55 3.23
CA ASP A 562 17.30 -19.08 3.57
C ASP A 562 18.37 -20.20 3.65
N SER A 563 17.98 -21.48 3.57
CA SER A 563 18.89 -22.62 3.55
C SER A 563 19.37 -23.04 2.16
N THR A 564 18.76 -22.48 1.10
CA THR A 564 19.11 -22.72 -0.32
C THR A 564 19.76 -21.47 -0.93
N GLY A 565 20.16 -21.57 -2.20
CA GLY A 565 20.73 -20.44 -2.94
C GLY A 565 22.20 -20.14 -2.65
N GLY A 566 22.59 -18.92 -3.03
CA GLY A 566 23.93 -18.36 -3.00
C GLY A 566 24.39 -17.81 -4.36
N LEU A 567 25.61 -17.25 -4.36
CA LEU A 567 26.16 -16.62 -5.55
C LEU A 567 26.33 -17.61 -6.71
N VAL A 568 25.69 -17.31 -7.83
CA VAL A 568 25.83 -17.99 -9.11
C VAL A 568 25.87 -16.98 -10.26
N CYS A 569 26.66 -17.28 -11.29
CA CYS A 569 26.67 -16.48 -12.52
C CYS A 569 26.37 -17.35 -13.74
N PHE A 570 25.66 -16.76 -14.70
CA PHE A 570 25.21 -17.39 -15.94
C PHE A 570 25.79 -16.67 -17.15
N ASN A 571 26.16 -17.44 -18.18
CA ASN A 571 26.29 -16.92 -19.55
C ASN A 571 24.88 -16.82 -20.14
N VAL A 572 24.41 -15.60 -20.37
CA VAL A 572 23.10 -15.31 -20.98
C VAL A 572 23.31 -14.98 -22.45
N THR A 573 22.56 -15.63 -23.34
CA THR A 573 22.69 -15.49 -24.80
C THR A 573 21.35 -15.27 -25.48
N LEU A 574 21.37 -14.57 -26.62
CA LEU A 574 20.23 -14.40 -27.52
C LEU A 574 20.62 -14.92 -28.91
N ASN A 575 19.95 -15.97 -29.39
CA ASN A 575 20.26 -16.64 -30.66
C ASN A 575 19.09 -16.69 -31.64
#